data_AF-A0AA36FID2-F1
#
_entry.id   AF-A0AA36FID2-F1
#
_cell.length_a   1.000
_cell.length_b   1.000
_cell.length_c   1.000
_cell.angle_alpha   90.00
_cell.angle_beta   90.00
_cell.angle_gamma   90.00
#
_symmetry.space_group_name_H-M   'P 1'
#
loop_
_entity.id
_entity.type
_entity.pdbx_description
1 polymer ?
#
loop_
_entity_poly.entity_id
_entity_poly.type
_entity_poly.pdbx_seq_one_letter_code
_entity_poly.pdbx_strand_id
1 'polypeptide(L)'
;MVASTLKALVPHRLRYHKEEGQTRRTSYEDHVWRRMLDRPRPSCIQTQPKRRPQNRKEPKRLNIGKLKDNNAKQLFTDTLEQRLDPIVLQGKDTEEAWAALRVTLYDTAMEYLGPSTKKHKDWFDENCAEIKQLLKEKASGLQSSPH
;
A
#
# COMPACT_ATOMS: atom_id res chain seq x y z
N MET A 1 -53.55 39.22 25.03
CA MET A 1 -54.11 40.57 25.22
C MET A 1 -53.10 41.41 25.97
N VAL A 2 -52.78 42.57 25.36
CA VAL A 2 -52.20 43.80 25.91
C VAL A 2 -50.95 43.77 26.82
N ALA A 3 -49.92 44.44 26.29
CA ALA A 3 -48.74 44.94 26.99
C ALA A 3 -49.09 46.01 28.03
N SER A 4 -48.22 46.19 29.03
CA SER A 4 -47.88 47.50 29.64
C SER A 4 -46.85 47.30 30.76
N THR A 5 -45.58 47.64 30.54
CA THR A 5 -44.91 48.91 30.94
C THR A 5 -44.82 49.13 32.44
N LEU A 6 -43.60 49.30 32.96
CA LEU A 6 -43.18 50.35 33.93
C LEU A 6 -41.64 50.31 34.02
N LYS A 7 -40.98 51.23 33.30
CA LYS A 7 -40.29 52.44 33.80
C LYS A 7 -38.91 52.19 34.44
N ALA A 8 -37.92 52.68 33.71
CA ALA A 8 -36.55 52.92 34.11
C ALA A 8 -36.44 53.74 35.40
N LEU A 9 -35.41 53.45 36.20
CA LEU A 9 -34.80 54.43 37.08
C LEU A 9 -33.28 54.38 36.91
N VAL A 10 -32.75 55.58 36.68
CA VAL A 10 -31.41 55.93 36.22
C VAL A 10 -30.32 55.54 37.25
N PRO A 11 -29.14 55.08 36.82
CA PRO A 11 -28.05 54.72 37.71
C PRO A 11 -27.39 55.96 38.32
N HIS A 12 -27.35 56.03 39.65
CA HIS A 12 -26.54 57.02 40.36
C HIS A 12 -25.05 56.71 40.17
N ARG A 13 -24.41 57.59 39.41
CA ARG A 13 -22.97 57.69 39.18
C ARG A 13 -22.25 57.97 40.50
N LEU A 14 -21.81 56.92 41.20
CA LEU A 14 -20.74 57.05 42.16
C LEU A 14 -19.41 57.01 41.40
N ARG A 15 -18.77 58.19 41.29
CA ARG A 15 -17.37 58.31 40.91
C ARG A 15 -16.56 57.56 41.97
N TYR A 16 -15.91 56.48 41.56
CA TYR A 16 -14.82 55.91 42.34
C TYR A 16 -13.51 56.05 41.57
N HIS A 17 -12.55 56.59 42.32
CA HIS A 17 -11.17 56.84 41.96
C HIS A 17 -10.52 55.61 41.32
N LYS A 18 -9.79 55.86 40.23
CA LYS A 18 -8.86 54.90 39.65
C LYS A 18 -7.66 54.78 40.59
N GLU A 19 -7.65 53.76 41.43
CA GLU A 19 -6.43 53.31 42.09
C GLU A 19 -5.90 52.11 41.32
N GLU A 20 -4.72 52.30 40.75
CA GLU A 20 -4.00 51.32 39.96
C GLU A 20 -3.52 50.18 40.87
N GLY A 21 -4.39 49.18 41.03
CA GLY A 21 -4.04 47.92 41.67
C GLY A 21 -3.14 47.09 40.75
N GLN A 22 -1.83 47.32 40.86
CA GLN A 22 -0.79 46.41 40.38
C GLN A 22 -1.00 45.03 41.01
N THR A 23 -1.71 44.13 40.31
CA THR A 23 -1.66 42.70 40.63
C THR A 23 -0.28 42.19 40.24
N ARG A 24 0.62 42.11 41.23
CA ARG A 24 1.85 41.32 41.15
C ARG A 24 1.46 39.90 40.70
N ARG A 25 1.75 39.55 39.45
CA ARG A 25 1.80 38.14 39.03
C ARG A 25 2.81 37.47 39.95
N THR A 26 2.35 36.47 40.69
CA THR A 26 3.24 35.74 41.60
C THR A 26 4.20 34.92 40.74
N SER A 27 5.49 35.07 41.04
CA SER A 27 6.62 34.33 40.47
C SER A 27 6.35 32.82 40.31
N TYR A 28 5.55 32.24 41.20
CA TYR A 28 5.23 30.82 41.22
C TYR A 28 4.46 30.32 39.98
N GLU A 29 3.52 31.10 39.46
CA GLU A 29 2.76 30.75 38.24
C GLU A 29 3.65 30.82 37.00
N ASP A 30 4.50 31.85 36.88
CA ASP A 30 5.39 32.04 35.72
C ASP A 30 6.44 30.92 35.58
N HIS A 31 6.87 30.31 36.68
CA HIS A 31 7.82 29.18 36.65
C HIS A 31 7.18 27.89 36.15
N VAL A 32 5.91 27.64 36.50
CA VAL A 32 5.17 26.46 36.04
C VAL A 32 4.90 26.55 34.54
N TRP A 33 4.51 27.73 34.05
CA TRP A 33 4.30 27.96 32.62
C TRP A 33 5.60 27.85 31.80
N ARG A 34 6.72 28.38 32.29
CA ARG A 34 8.03 28.19 31.64
C ARG A 34 8.43 26.72 31.56
N ARG A 35 8.24 25.96 32.64
CA ARG A 35 8.59 24.53 32.68
C ARG A 35 7.73 23.67 31.76
N MET A 36 6.49 24.09 31.46
CA MET A 36 5.62 23.43 30.47
C MET A 36 6.01 23.76 29.03
N LEU A 37 6.46 24.99 28.75
CA LEU A 37 6.88 25.43 27.41
C LEU A 37 8.27 24.92 27.02
N ASP A 38 9.14 24.64 28.00
CA ASP A 38 10.46 24.04 27.81
C ASP A 38 10.42 22.49 27.73
N ARG A 39 9.23 21.89 27.62
CA ARG A 39 9.16 20.44 27.44
C ARG A 39 9.71 20.10 26.04
N PRO A 40 10.82 19.34 25.93
CA PRO A 40 11.34 18.97 24.63
C PRO A 40 10.23 18.26 23.87
N ARG A 41 9.96 18.71 22.63
CA ARG A 41 9.01 18.00 21.76
C ARG A 41 9.41 16.54 21.76
N PRO A 42 8.49 15.58 22.00
CA PRO A 42 8.84 14.18 21.91
C PRO A 42 9.54 13.99 20.58
N SER A 43 10.80 13.55 20.61
CA SER A 43 11.56 13.27 19.42
C SER A 43 10.66 12.36 18.59
N CYS A 44 10.31 12.81 17.38
CA CYS A 44 9.56 11.96 16.48
C CYS A 44 10.33 10.64 16.40
N ILE A 45 9.74 9.55 16.92
CA ILE A 45 10.29 8.22 16.73
C ILE A 45 10.14 8.00 15.23
N GLN A 46 11.19 8.32 14.47
CA GLN A 46 11.25 8.00 13.05
C GLN A 46 11.39 6.49 12.97
N THR A 47 10.27 5.76 13.04
CA THR A 47 10.19 4.41 12.51
C THR A 47 10.33 4.54 11.00
N GLN A 48 11.56 4.70 10.52
CA GLN A 48 11.89 4.51 9.11
C GLN A 48 11.29 3.15 8.72
N PRO A 49 10.32 3.10 7.78
CA PRO A 49 9.76 1.82 7.37
C PRO A 49 10.90 0.98 6.81
N LYS A 50 11.23 -0.11 7.51
CA LYS A 50 12.27 -1.03 7.07
C LYS A 50 11.86 -1.51 5.68
N ARG A 51 12.61 -1.10 4.65
CA ARG A 51 12.30 -1.46 3.26
C ARG A 51 12.16 -2.97 3.18
N ARG A 52 11.01 -3.43 2.65
CA ARG A 52 10.79 -4.84 2.38
C ARG A 52 11.95 -5.31 1.48
N PRO A 53 12.64 -6.42 1.78
CA PRO A 53 13.70 -6.91 0.92
C PRO A 53 13.13 -7.20 -0.48
N GLN A 54 13.31 -6.27 -1.41
CA GLN A 54 12.77 -6.33 -2.77
C GLN A 54 13.49 -7.38 -3.64
N ASN A 55 14.65 -7.88 -3.18
CA ASN A 55 15.51 -8.76 -3.97
C ASN A 55 15.28 -10.26 -3.76
N ARG A 56 14.22 -10.68 -3.04
CA ARG A 56 13.87 -12.10 -3.03
C ARG A 56 13.08 -12.41 -4.29
N LYS A 57 13.72 -13.09 -5.26
CA LYS A 57 13.03 -13.59 -6.45
C LYS A 57 12.02 -14.64 -6.00
N GLU A 58 10.74 -14.29 -6.05
CA GLU A 58 9.68 -15.26 -5.81
C GLU A 58 9.72 -16.34 -6.91
N PRO A 59 9.54 -17.62 -6.55
CA PRO A 59 9.39 -18.68 -7.54
C PRO A 59 8.23 -18.34 -8.46
N LYS A 60 8.48 -18.44 -9.77
CA LYS A 60 7.46 -18.15 -10.79
C LYS A 60 6.31 -19.15 -10.62
N ARG A 61 5.07 -18.65 -10.59
CA ARG A 61 3.88 -19.51 -10.51
C ARG A 61 3.80 -20.42 -11.74
N LEU A 62 3.36 -21.66 -11.58
CA LEU A 62 3.16 -22.61 -12.68
C LEU A 62 1.89 -22.29 -13.48
N ASN A 63 1.92 -22.54 -14.79
CA ASN A 63 0.76 -22.35 -15.67
C ASN A 63 -0.22 -23.53 -15.58
N ILE A 64 -1.11 -23.48 -14.60
CA ILE A 64 -2.16 -24.50 -14.38
C ILE A 64 -3.15 -24.55 -15.57
N GLY A 65 -3.24 -23.49 -16.37
CA GLY A 65 -4.12 -23.43 -17.55
C GLY A 65 -3.83 -24.52 -18.58
N LYS A 66 -2.57 -24.95 -18.71
CA LYS A 66 -2.18 -26.03 -19.63
C LYS A 66 -2.73 -27.40 -19.25
N LEU A 67 -3.10 -27.62 -17.98
CA LEU A 67 -3.68 -28.89 -17.54
C LEU A 67 -5.13 -29.09 -18.02
N LYS A 68 -5.74 -28.06 -18.62
CA LYS A 68 -7.04 -28.20 -19.28
C LYS A 68 -6.93 -29.05 -20.55
N ASP A 69 -5.75 -29.11 -21.15
CA ASP A 69 -5.50 -29.91 -22.34
C ASP A 69 -5.17 -31.35 -21.91
N ASN A 70 -6.03 -32.30 -22.25
CA ASN A 70 -5.90 -33.71 -21.82
C ASN A 70 -4.57 -34.34 -22.25
N ASN A 71 -4.07 -34.02 -23.45
CA ASN A 71 -2.78 -34.53 -23.94
C ASN A 71 -1.62 -34.00 -23.10
N ALA A 72 -1.65 -32.72 -22.73
CA ALA A 72 -0.61 -32.12 -21.89
C ALA A 72 -0.65 -32.71 -20.47
N LYS A 73 -1.84 -33.01 -19.95
CA LYS A 73 -2.02 -33.70 -18.68
C LYS A 73 -1.42 -35.11 -18.70
N GLN A 74 -1.72 -35.91 -19.72
CA GLN A 74 -1.19 -37.28 -19.85
C GLN A 74 0.34 -37.27 -19.94
N LEU A 75 0.90 -36.46 -20.85
CA LEU A 75 2.36 -36.35 -20.99
C LEU A 75 3.05 -35.92 -19.69
N PHE A 76 2.44 -35.00 -18.95
CA PHE A 76 2.94 -34.57 -17.65
C PHE A 76 2.89 -35.73 -16.63
N THR A 77 1.79 -36.47 -16.54
CA THR A 77 1.65 -37.62 -15.64
C THR A 77 2.66 -38.72 -15.98
N ASP A 78 2.78 -39.12 -17.24
CA ASP A 78 3.71 -40.18 -17.67
C ASP A 78 5.17 -39.82 -17.32
N THR A 79 5.54 -38.56 -17.53
CA THR A 79 6.90 -38.09 -17.22
C THR A 79 7.13 -38.04 -15.70
N LEU A 80 6.11 -37.66 -14.95
CA LEU A 80 6.20 -37.54 -13.49
C LEU A 80 6.32 -38.92 -12.84
N GLU A 81 5.60 -39.93 -13.34
CA GLU A 81 5.77 -41.32 -12.92
C GLU A 81 7.21 -41.80 -13.15
N GLN A 82 7.74 -41.62 -14.37
CA GLN A 82 9.12 -42.02 -14.70
C GLN A 82 10.18 -41.37 -13.80
N ARG A 83 9.99 -40.12 -13.37
CA ARG A 83 10.97 -39.42 -12.53
C ARG A 83 10.80 -39.69 -11.03
N LEU A 84 9.61 -40.12 -10.59
CA LEU A 84 9.36 -40.45 -9.18
C LEU A 84 9.76 -41.88 -8.81
N ASP A 85 9.67 -42.84 -9.74
CA ASP A 85 10.08 -44.24 -9.53
C ASP A 85 11.44 -44.40 -8.82
N PRO A 86 12.54 -43.74 -9.27
CA PRO A 86 13.83 -43.90 -8.62
C PRO A 86 13.88 -43.30 -7.21
N ILE A 87 13.04 -42.31 -6.87
CA ILE A 87 13.05 -41.65 -5.55
C ILE A 87 12.43 -42.56 -4.50
N VAL A 88 11.34 -43.26 -4.85
CA VAL A 88 10.64 -44.20 -3.97
C VAL A 88 11.50 -45.45 -3.72
N LEU A 89 12.25 -45.89 -4.73
CA LEU A 89 13.07 -47.10 -4.65
C LEU A 89 14.40 -46.91 -3.91
N GLN A 90 14.86 -45.67 -3.71
CA GLN A 90 16.20 -45.38 -3.17
C GLN A 90 16.34 -45.51 -1.64
N GLY A 91 15.27 -45.84 -0.90
CA GLY A 91 15.36 -46.15 0.54
C GLY A 91 16.00 -45.03 1.39
N LYS A 92 15.86 -43.77 0.96
CA LYS A 92 16.42 -42.60 1.66
C LYS A 92 15.71 -42.34 2.98
N ASP A 93 16.37 -41.60 3.86
CA ASP A 93 15.70 -41.01 5.03
C ASP A 93 14.46 -40.22 4.58
N THR A 94 13.41 -40.24 5.42
CA THR A 94 12.09 -39.73 5.04
C THR A 94 12.16 -38.25 4.66
N GLU A 95 12.97 -37.45 5.36
CA GLU A 95 13.12 -36.03 5.08
C GLU A 95 13.84 -35.78 3.76
N GLU A 96 14.88 -36.58 3.45
CA GLU A 96 15.61 -36.50 2.19
C GLU A 96 14.75 -36.95 1.00
N ALA A 97 13.98 -38.02 1.16
CA ALA A 97 13.02 -38.48 0.17
C ALA A 97 11.95 -37.41 -0.10
N TRP A 98 11.44 -36.75 0.94
CA TRP A 98 10.44 -35.70 0.81
C TRP A 98 10.98 -34.42 0.18
N ALA A 99 12.23 -34.06 0.49
CA ALA A 99 12.92 -32.96 -0.18
C ALA A 99 13.11 -33.26 -1.68
N ALA A 100 13.59 -34.46 -2.02
CA ALA A 100 13.80 -34.87 -3.40
C ALA A 100 12.49 -34.93 -4.20
N LEU A 101 11.41 -35.42 -3.59
CA LEU A 101 10.08 -35.46 -4.21
C LEU A 101 9.59 -34.05 -4.55
N ARG A 102 9.68 -33.10 -3.61
CA ARG A 102 9.24 -31.71 -3.85
C ARG A 102 10.00 -31.04 -4.98
N VAL A 103 11.33 -31.21 -5.01
CA VAL A 103 12.19 -30.65 -6.07
C VAL A 103 11.81 -31.25 -7.42
N THR A 104 11.76 -32.58 -7.50
CA THR A 104 11.47 -33.29 -8.75
C THR A 104 10.09 -32.96 -9.29
N LEU A 105 9.08 -32.87 -8.42
CA LEU A 105 7.72 -32.48 -8.79
C LEU A 105 7.67 -31.03 -9.28
N TYR A 106 8.36 -30.11 -8.62
CA TYR A 106 8.36 -28.72 -9.03
C TYR A 106 9.12 -28.52 -10.36
N ASP A 107 10.26 -29.17 -10.54
CA ASP A 107 11.07 -29.07 -11.75
C ASP A 107 10.37 -29.68 -12.97
N THR A 108 9.77 -30.86 -12.82
CA THR A 108 8.90 -31.45 -13.86
C THR A 108 7.73 -30.54 -14.20
N ALA A 109 7.02 -30.03 -13.19
CA ALA A 109 5.90 -29.14 -13.43
C ALA A 109 6.36 -27.85 -14.12
N MET A 110 7.53 -27.30 -13.76
CA MET A 110 8.08 -26.11 -14.40
C MET A 110 8.49 -26.37 -15.85
N GLU A 111 9.06 -27.54 -16.16
CA GLU A 111 9.45 -27.93 -17.52
C GLU A 111 8.24 -28.05 -18.45
N TYR A 112 7.18 -28.75 -18.01
CA TYR A 112 6.01 -29.01 -18.86
C TYR A 112 4.98 -27.89 -18.81
N LEU A 113 4.61 -27.43 -17.61
CA LEU A 113 3.62 -26.37 -17.45
C LEU A 113 4.23 -25.00 -17.77
N GLY A 114 5.49 -24.78 -17.43
CA GLY A 114 6.13 -23.48 -17.59
C GLY A 114 5.59 -22.43 -16.62
N PRO A 115 6.19 -21.23 -16.62
CA PRO A 115 5.73 -20.14 -15.79
C PRO A 115 4.40 -19.58 -16.31
N SER A 116 3.47 -19.32 -15.39
CA SER A 116 2.25 -18.57 -15.64
C SER A 116 2.61 -17.15 -16.03
N THR A 117 2.21 -16.75 -17.23
CA THR A 117 2.25 -15.35 -17.64
C THR A 117 1.02 -14.65 -17.06
N LYS A 118 1.24 -13.67 -16.18
CA LYS A 118 0.17 -12.73 -15.84
C LYS A 118 0.03 -11.81 -17.04
N LYS A 119 -1.08 -11.88 -17.78
CA LYS A 119 -1.47 -10.75 -18.62
C LYS A 119 -1.92 -9.67 -17.64
N HIS A 120 -1.11 -8.64 -17.50
CA HIS A 120 -1.47 -7.48 -16.70
C HIS A 120 -2.50 -6.81 -17.59
N LYS A 121 -3.77 -6.85 -17.20
CA LYS A 121 -4.75 -5.96 -17.81
C LYS A 121 -4.47 -4.62 -17.15
N ASP A 122 -3.47 -3.90 -17.67
CA ASP A 122 -3.19 -2.58 -17.14
C ASP A 122 -4.40 -1.72 -17.48
N TRP A 123 -4.88 -0.91 -16.54
CA TRP A 123 -6.02 -0.03 -16.80
C TRP A 123 -5.72 0.96 -17.96
N PHE A 124 -4.46 1.05 -18.37
CA PHE A 124 -3.99 1.81 -19.52
C PHE A 124 -4.01 1.05 -20.85
N ASP A 125 -4.10 -0.28 -20.89
CA ASP A 125 -4.04 -1.03 -22.15
C ASP A 125 -5.24 -0.73 -23.06
N GLU A 126 -6.42 -0.51 -22.48
CA GLU A 126 -7.64 -0.11 -23.20
C GLU A 126 -7.55 1.35 -23.69
N ASN A 127 -7.08 2.25 -22.83
CA ASN A 127 -6.90 3.67 -23.14
C ASN A 127 -5.74 3.94 -24.13
N CYS A 128 -4.77 3.03 -24.24
CA CYS A 128 -3.64 3.15 -25.16
C CYS A 128 -4.09 3.25 -26.63
N ALA A 129 -5.17 2.58 -27.01
CA ALA A 129 -5.69 2.63 -28.38
C ALA A 129 -6.32 4.00 -28.69
N GLU A 130 -7.15 4.50 -27.77
CA GLU A 130 -7.82 5.80 -27.88
C GLU A 130 -6.82 6.96 -27.88
N ILE A 131 -5.82 6.92 -26.98
CA ILE A 131 -4.75 7.91 -26.94
C ILE A 131 -3.93 7.91 -28.24
N LYS A 132 -3.62 6.73 -28.79
CA LYS A 132 -2.90 6.61 -30.07
C LYS A 132 -3.71 7.20 -31.23
N GLN A 133 -5.03 7.03 -31.22
CA GLN A 133 -5.91 7.61 -32.23
C GLN A 133 -5.91 9.14 -32.14
N LEU A 134 -6.11 9.71 -30.94
CA LEU A 134 -6.09 11.16 -30.72
C LEU A 134 -4.74 11.80 -31.11
N LEU A 135 -3.63 11.12 -30.82
CA LEU A 135 -2.29 11.57 -31.23
C LEU A 135 -2.11 11.56 -32.75
N LYS A 136 -2.68 10.57 -33.43
CA LYS A 136 -2.66 10.48 -34.90
C LYS A 136 -3.45 11.62 -35.54
N GLU A 137 -4.64 11.91 -35.01
CA GLU A 137 -5.50 13.01 -35.47
C GLU A 137 -4.80 14.37 -35.30
N LYS A 138 -4.19 14.61 -34.13
CA LYS A 138 -3.40 15.83 -33.87
C LYS A 138 -2.22 15.97 -34.84
N ALA A 139 -1.49 14.89 -35.10
CA ALA A 139 -0.34 14.91 -36.00
C ALA A 139 -0.74 15.18 -37.46
N SER A 140 -1.87 14.63 -37.92
CA SER A 140 -2.40 14.92 -39.26
C SER A 140 -2.90 16.35 -39.43
N GLY A 141 -3.49 16.95 -38.37
CA GLY A 141 -3.96 18.33 -38.41
C GLY A 141 -2.84 19.39 -38.44
N LEU A 142 -1.61 19.03 -38.04
CA LEU A 142 -0.45 19.91 -38.14
C LEU A 142 0.16 19.98 -39.54
N GLN A 143 -0.16 19.06 -40.45
CA GLN A 143 0.37 19.08 -41.83
C GLN A 143 -0.50 19.90 -42.81
N SER A 144 -1.68 20.36 -42.38
CA SER A 144 -2.64 21.07 -43.23
C SER A 144 -2.67 22.59 -43.01
N SER A 145 -1.57 23.19 -42.54
CA SER A 145 -1.43 24.66 -42.51
C SER A 145 -0.61 25.11 -43.73
N PRO A 146 -1.23 25.64 -44.80
CA PRO A 146 -0.50 26.27 -45.88
C PRO A 146 0.06 27.61 -45.37
N HIS A 147 1.31 27.86 -45.73
CA HIS A 147 2.06 29.06 -45.37
C HIS A 147 1.62 30.28 -46.16
#